data_AF-A0A975SGR1-F1
#
_entry.id   AF-A0A975SGR1-F1
#
_cell.length_a   1.000
_cell.length_b   1.000
_cell.length_c   1.000
_cell.angle_alpha   90.00
_cell.angle_beta   90.00
_cell.angle_gamma   90.00
#
_symmetry.space_group_name_H-M   'P 1'
#
loop_
_entity.id
_entity.type
_entity.pdbx_description
1 polymer ?
#
loop_
_entity_poly.entity_id
_entity_poly.type
_entity_poly.pdbx_seq_one_letter_code
_entity_poly.pdbx_strand_id
1 'polypeptide(L)'
;MTKSTPRASLPLWRWDPFLVAVVLGLSIVAGIFQRIAVPVVSQVMVIVLLVIAVAAALVLLAPFAVPRLRRDAEGSLTLTERTVLLPVSESSPRETFPVVDSARYQASIDAAYARSGGPHVAVLVPRATRWLRRDYRVAVDLLIGTRLYRAGFLPQQIDRHLDTRLIGLAERHEFVTVDVLIRQTKRPYSLTVELPESLLQTEPRTTKE
;
A
#
# COMPACT_ATOMS: atom_id res chain seq x y z
N MET A 1 -16.73 -12.29 -23.06
CA MET A 1 -17.10 -11.76 -21.72
C MET A 1 -16.22 -12.42 -20.68
N THR A 2 -15.10 -11.80 -20.31
CA THR A 2 -14.18 -12.32 -19.29
C THR A 2 -14.72 -12.00 -17.90
N LYS A 3 -15.07 -13.03 -17.15
CA LYS A 3 -15.55 -12.96 -15.76
C LYS A 3 -14.43 -12.32 -14.93
N SER A 4 -14.60 -11.06 -14.52
CA SER A 4 -13.63 -10.39 -13.65
C SER A 4 -13.61 -11.11 -12.31
N THR A 5 -12.54 -11.85 -12.03
CA THR A 5 -12.28 -12.42 -10.72
C THR A 5 -12.35 -11.29 -9.68
N PRO A 6 -13.15 -11.44 -8.60
CA PRO A 6 -13.38 -10.37 -7.65
C PRO A 6 -12.06 -10.02 -6.95
N ARG A 7 -11.74 -8.72 -6.92
CA ARG A 7 -10.56 -8.21 -6.21
C ARG A 7 -10.65 -8.60 -4.74
N ALA A 8 -9.51 -9.02 -4.17
CA ALA A 8 -9.34 -8.96 -2.74
C ALA A 8 -9.48 -7.49 -2.32
N SER A 9 -10.50 -7.21 -1.52
CA SER A 9 -10.73 -5.88 -0.94
C SER A 9 -10.43 -5.95 0.55
N LEU A 10 -9.91 -4.86 1.10
CA LEU A 10 -9.74 -4.75 2.54
C LEU A 10 -11.10 -4.95 3.23
N PRO A 11 -11.22 -5.82 4.25
CA PRO A 11 -12.47 -5.97 4.99
C PRO A 11 -12.83 -4.66 5.72
N LEU A 12 -14.13 -4.35 5.81
CA LEU A 12 -14.66 -3.04 6.25
C LEU A 12 -14.04 -2.54 7.57
N TRP A 13 -13.97 -3.43 8.56
CA TRP A 13 -13.42 -3.13 9.89
C TRP A 13 -11.94 -2.76 9.91
N ARG A 14 -11.19 -3.14 8.86
CA ARG A 14 -9.79 -2.72 8.72
C ARG A 14 -9.67 -1.37 8.01
N TRP A 15 -10.70 -0.86 7.33
CA TRP A 15 -10.58 0.36 6.53
C TRP A 15 -10.46 1.60 7.43
N ASP A 16 -9.36 2.36 7.34
CA ASP A 16 -9.09 3.47 8.28
C ASP A 16 -10.21 4.54 8.32
N PRO A 17 -10.81 4.93 7.17
CA PRO A 17 -11.95 5.85 7.17
C PRO A 17 -13.17 5.31 7.92
N PHE A 18 -13.38 3.98 7.93
CA PHE A 18 -14.47 3.37 8.69
C PHE A 18 -14.25 3.53 10.19
N LEU A 19 -13.02 3.30 10.68
CA LEU A 19 -12.70 3.48 12.09
C LEU A 19 -12.84 4.94 12.52
N VAL A 20 -12.39 5.90 11.68
CA VAL A 20 -12.61 7.33 11.93
C VAL A 20 -14.10 7.67 11.98
N ALA A 21 -14.90 7.15 11.04
CA ALA A 21 -16.35 7.35 11.03
C ALA A 21 -17.04 6.76 12.28
N VAL A 22 -16.57 5.59 12.75
CA VAL A 22 -17.07 4.97 13.99
C VAL A 22 -16.76 5.85 15.20
N VAL A 23 -15.53 6.33 15.35
CA VAL A 23 -15.15 7.22 16.47
C VAL A 23 -15.93 8.53 16.42
N LEU A 24 -16.09 9.12 15.23
CA LEU A 24 -16.88 10.35 15.05
C LEU A 24 -18.36 10.11 15.39
N GLY A 25 -18.93 9.01 14.90
CA GLY A 25 -20.32 8.63 15.17
C GLY A 25 -20.57 8.40 16.66
N LEU A 26 -19.67 7.66 17.33
CA LEU A 26 -19.71 7.45 18.78
C LEU A 26 -19.60 8.77 19.54
N SER A 27 -18.74 9.69 19.11
CA SER A 27 -18.59 11.00 19.76
C SER A 27 -19.87 11.84 19.66
N ILE A 28 -20.53 11.84 18.49
CA ILE A 28 -21.81 12.54 18.29
C ILE A 28 -22.90 11.93 19.18
N VAL A 29 -23.01 10.59 19.19
CA VAL A 29 -24.01 9.89 19.99
C VAL A 29 -23.78 10.13 21.48
N ALA A 30 -22.54 10.09 21.96
CA ALA A 30 -22.20 10.43 23.34
C ALA A 30 -22.63 11.87 23.71
N GLY A 31 -22.40 12.83 22.81
CA GLY A 31 -22.84 14.22 23.00
C GLY A 31 -24.36 14.39 23.06
N ILE A 32 -25.12 13.56 22.33
CA ILE A 32 -26.60 13.54 22.39
C ILE A 32 -27.07 12.96 23.72
N PHE A 33 -26.50 11.83 24.16
CA PHE A 33 -26.88 11.17 25.42
C PHE A 33 -26.56 12.00 26.66
N GLN A 34 -25.51 12.81 26.65
CA GLN A 34 -25.24 13.76 27.73
C GLN A 34 -26.37 14.78 27.95
N ARG A 35 -27.19 15.05 26.94
CA ARG A 35 -28.30 16.02 27.02
C ARG A 35 -29.63 15.41 27.45
N ILE A 36 -29.77 14.08 27.44
CA ILE A 36 -31.03 13.40 27.77
C ILE A 36 -31.01 13.05 29.27
N ALA A 37 -31.85 13.72 30.05
CA ALA A 37 -31.93 13.61 31.51
C ALA A 37 -32.66 12.32 31.97
N VAL A 38 -32.23 11.14 31.51
CA VAL A 38 -32.71 9.84 32.00
C VAL A 38 -31.53 9.14 32.70
N PRO A 39 -31.42 9.21 34.04
CA PRO A 39 -30.14 9.04 34.75
C PRO A 39 -29.52 7.64 34.68
N VAL A 40 -30.33 6.57 34.64
CA VAL A 40 -29.79 5.19 34.70
C VAL A 40 -29.50 4.62 33.31
N VAL A 41 -30.40 4.86 32.35
CA VAL A 41 -30.22 4.39 30.96
C VAL A 41 -29.08 5.15 30.27
N SER A 42 -28.91 6.44 30.59
CA SER A 42 -27.82 7.25 30.02
C SER A 42 -26.44 6.76 30.47
N GLN A 43 -26.27 6.39 31.75
CA GLN A 43 -24.97 5.94 32.27
C GLN A 43 -24.52 4.62 31.64
N VAL A 44 -25.39 3.61 31.57
CA VAL A 44 -25.04 2.32 30.96
C VAL A 44 -24.73 2.51 29.47
N MET A 45 -25.53 3.29 28.74
CA MET A 45 -25.31 3.52 27.32
C MET A 45 -24.01 4.29 27.05
N VAL A 46 -23.69 5.30 27.86
CA VAL A 46 -22.43 6.04 27.75
C VAL A 46 -21.22 5.13 28.00
N ILE A 47 -21.28 4.24 29.00
CA ILE A 47 -20.21 3.27 29.27
C ILE A 47 -20.02 2.34 28.07
N VAL A 48 -21.11 1.78 27.53
CA VAL A 48 -21.04 0.90 26.35
C VAL A 48 -20.43 1.63 25.16
N LEU A 49 -20.86 2.87 24.90
CA LEU A 49 -20.32 3.70 23.83
C LEU A 49 -18.83 3.98 24.00
N LEU A 50 -18.42 4.29 25.23
CA LEU A 50 -17.03 4.54 25.57
C LEU A 50 -16.18 3.29 25.34
N VAL A 51 -16.65 2.11 25.76
CA VAL A 51 -15.94 0.84 25.54
C VAL A 51 -15.76 0.57 24.04
N ILE A 52 -16.80 0.78 23.23
CA ILE A 52 -16.70 0.61 21.77
C ILE A 52 -15.72 1.62 21.16
N ALA A 53 -15.76 2.88 21.62
CA ALA A 53 -14.87 3.93 21.13
C ALA A 53 -13.40 3.63 21.46
N VAL A 54 -13.13 3.18 22.69
CA VAL A 54 -11.79 2.76 23.13
C VAL A 54 -11.34 1.54 22.32
N ALA A 55 -12.19 0.53 22.13
CA ALA A 55 -11.85 -0.62 21.31
C ALA A 55 -11.52 -0.21 19.86
N ALA A 56 -12.30 0.68 19.25
CA ALA A 56 -12.03 1.20 17.91
C ALA A 56 -10.71 1.98 17.84
N ALA A 57 -10.43 2.82 18.85
CA ALA A 57 -9.17 3.55 18.95
C ALA A 57 -7.97 2.62 19.11
N LEU A 58 -8.09 1.57 19.93
CA LEU A 58 -7.04 0.55 20.08
C LEU A 58 -6.79 -0.19 18.77
N VAL A 59 -7.83 -0.55 18.02
CA VAL A 59 -7.68 -1.17 16.69
C VAL A 59 -6.97 -0.22 15.71
N LEU A 60 -7.28 1.08 15.75
CA LEU A 60 -6.62 2.09 14.92
C LEU A 60 -5.14 2.28 15.29
N LEU A 61 -4.80 2.15 16.58
CA LEU A 61 -3.44 2.33 17.09
C LEU A 61 -2.60 1.04 17.08
N ALA A 62 -3.22 -0.14 17.00
CA ALA A 62 -2.54 -1.42 16.96
C ALA A 62 -1.41 -1.53 15.90
N PRO A 63 -1.53 -0.96 14.68
CA PRO A 63 -0.46 -0.95 13.68
C PRO A 63 0.82 -0.22 14.13
N PHE A 64 0.70 0.75 15.04
CA PHE A 64 1.86 1.49 15.57
C PHE A 64 2.61 0.69 16.64
N ALA A 65 1.88 -0.10 17.43
CA ALA A 65 2.46 -0.91 18.50
C ALA A 65 2.98 -2.27 17.99
N VAL A 66 2.33 -2.84 16.96
CA VAL A 66 2.68 -4.15 16.41
C VAL A 66 3.06 -4.01 14.94
N PRO A 67 4.36 -4.02 14.61
CA PRO A 67 4.84 -3.86 13.23
C PRO A 67 4.26 -4.89 12.25
N ARG A 68 3.91 -6.09 12.72
CA ARG A 68 3.27 -7.14 11.89
C ARG A 68 1.83 -6.80 11.46
N LEU A 69 1.17 -5.91 12.20
CA LEU A 69 -0.16 -5.39 11.87
C LEU A 69 -0.07 -4.10 11.04
N ARG A 70 1.12 -3.50 10.97
CA ARG A 70 1.40 -2.34 10.13
C ARG A 70 1.20 -2.73 8.68
N ARG A 71 0.42 -1.92 7.97
CA ARG A 71 0.32 -2.10 6.54
C ARG A 71 1.65 -1.68 5.93
N ASP A 72 2.28 -2.57 5.17
CA ASP A 72 3.39 -2.20 4.28
C ASP A 72 2.96 -1.08 3.29
N ALA A 73 1.63 -0.91 3.14
CA ALA A 73 0.97 0.18 2.44
C ALA A 73 1.08 1.59 3.06
N GLU A 74 1.69 1.79 4.23
CA GLU A 74 1.82 3.14 4.84
C GLU A 74 3.24 3.73 4.73
N GLY A 75 4.04 3.22 3.79
CA GLY A 75 5.30 3.86 3.40
C GLY A 75 6.45 3.56 4.35
N SER A 76 6.57 2.31 4.78
CA SER A 76 7.72 1.88 5.57
C SER A 76 7.90 0.37 5.47
N LEU A 77 7.91 -0.17 4.24
CA LEU A 77 8.67 -1.39 4.06
C LEU A 77 10.08 -1.06 4.55
N THR A 78 10.45 -1.65 5.68
CA THR A 78 11.75 -1.44 6.31
C THR A 78 12.59 -2.61 5.90
N LEU A 79 13.52 -2.35 4.99
CA LEU A 79 14.49 -3.36 4.56
C LEU A 79 15.25 -3.80 5.81
N THR A 80 15.04 -5.06 6.18
CA THR A 80 15.73 -5.72 7.30
C THR A 80 16.84 -6.58 6.72
N GLU A 81 17.80 -7.04 7.53
CA GLU A 81 18.87 -7.94 7.07
C GLU A 81 18.38 -9.25 6.42
N ARG A 82 17.11 -9.61 6.67
CA ARG A 82 16.45 -10.79 6.08
C ARG A 82 15.78 -10.50 4.74
N THR A 83 15.73 -9.24 4.32
CA THR A 83 15.05 -8.85 3.07
C THR A 83 15.97 -9.10 1.89
N VAL A 84 15.50 -9.89 0.92
CA VAL A 84 16.25 -10.18 -0.30
C VAL A 84 15.68 -9.35 -1.44
N LEU A 85 16.52 -8.52 -2.04
CA LEU A 85 16.18 -7.76 -3.24
C LEU A 85 16.60 -8.56 -4.47
N LEU A 86 15.63 -8.92 -5.30
CA LEU A 86 15.82 -9.68 -6.52
C LEU A 86 15.92 -8.71 -7.70
N PRO A 87 17.12 -8.51 -8.27
CA PRO A 87 17.29 -7.73 -9.50
C PRO A 87 16.57 -8.44 -10.65
N VAL A 88 15.86 -7.65 -11.44
CA VAL A 88 15.33 -8.13 -12.71
C VAL A 88 16.50 -8.43 -13.66
N SER A 89 16.47 -9.60 -14.30
CA SER A 89 17.47 -10.01 -15.28
C SER A 89 17.50 -9.05 -16.47
N GLU A 90 18.69 -8.50 -16.77
CA GLU A 90 18.92 -7.53 -17.87
C GLU A 90 18.61 -8.09 -19.27
N SER A 91 18.58 -9.42 -19.40
CA SER A 91 18.44 -10.16 -20.65
C SER A 91 17.01 -10.29 -21.18
N SER A 92 16.00 -9.80 -20.45
CA SER A 92 14.60 -9.84 -20.89
C SER A 92 14.19 -8.53 -21.59
N PRO A 93 13.35 -8.59 -22.64
CA PRO A 93 12.73 -7.39 -23.21
C PRO A 93 12.00 -6.60 -22.12
N ARG A 94 12.17 -5.27 -22.13
CA ARG A 94 11.61 -4.37 -21.12
C ARG A 94 10.46 -3.58 -21.71
N GLU A 95 9.32 -3.60 -21.03
CA GLU A 95 8.16 -2.78 -21.35
C GLU A 95 8.05 -1.63 -20.34
N THR A 96 7.80 -0.42 -20.85
CA THR A 96 7.78 0.78 -20.03
C THR A 96 6.35 1.16 -19.64
N PHE A 97 6.10 1.31 -18.35
CA PHE A 97 4.77 1.67 -17.84
C PHE A 97 4.80 2.93 -16.99
N PRO A 98 3.79 3.81 -17.11
CA PRO A 98 3.70 4.99 -16.27
C PRO A 98 3.37 4.63 -14.82
N VAL A 99 4.05 5.27 -13.86
CA VAL A 99 3.66 5.23 -12.45
C VAL A 99 2.45 6.14 -12.27
N VAL A 100 1.34 5.55 -11.82
CA VAL A 100 0.09 6.27 -11.59
C VAL A 100 0.11 6.89 -10.19
N ASP A 101 -0.58 8.01 -10.02
CA ASP A 101 -0.68 8.79 -8.77
C ASP A 101 0.63 9.42 -8.29
N SER A 102 1.67 9.52 -9.13
CA SER A 102 2.93 10.18 -8.76
C SER A 102 2.75 11.62 -8.26
N ALA A 103 1.73 12.33 -8.75
CA ALA A 103 1.37 13.68 -8.30
C ALA A 103 1.03 13.77 -6.80
N ARG A 104 0.55 12.70 -6.17
CA ARG A 104 0.24 12.68 -4.72
C ARG A 104 1.48 12.42 -3.86
N TYR A 105 2.55 11.91 -4.46
CA TYR A 105 3.77 11.50 -3.76
C TYR A 105 4.98 12.37 -4.13
N GLN A 106 4.76 13.60 -4.62
CA GLN A 106 5.82 14.51 -5.06
C GLN A 106 6.87 14.74 -3.96
N ALA A 107 6.46 14.98 -2.72
CA ALA A 107 7.40 15.20 -1.61
C ALA A 107 8.33 13.99 -1.37
N SER A 108 7.83 12.76 -1.54
CA SER A 108 8.63 11.55 -1.44
C SER A 108 9.59 11.41 -2.62
N ILE A 109 9.13 11.73 -3.83
CA ILE A 109 9.94 11.72 -5.06
C ILE A 109 11.04 12.78 -4.99
N ASP A 110 10.72 13.98 -4.52
CA ASP A 110 11.67 15.06 -4.27
C ASP A 110 12.75 14.66 -3.28
N ALA A 111 12.35 14.09 -2.14
CA ALA A 111 13.28 13.61 -1.12
C ALA A 111 14.18 12.49 -1.66
N ALA A 112 13.63 11.63 -2.52
CA ALA A 112 14.37 10.58 -3.18
C ALA A 112 15.38 11.16 -4.19
N TYR A 113 14.93 12.05 -5.06
CA TYR A 113 15.75 12.71 -6.06
C TYR A 113 16.89 13.51 -5.42
N ALA A 114 16.62 14.28 -4.36
CA ALA A 114 17.62 15.07 -3.66
C ALA A 114 18.74 14.22 -3.02
N ARG A 115 18.46 12.98 -2.63
CA ARG A 115 19.44 12.08 -1.98
C ARG A 115 20.25 11.25 -2.96
N SER A 116 19.66 10.87 -4.09
CA SER A 116 20.29 9.99 -5.08
C SER A 116 20.86 10.75 -6.28
N GLY A 117 20.43 11.99 -6.51
CA GLY A 117 20.66 12.71 -7.77
C GLY A 117 19.72 12.25 -8.91
N GLY A 118 18.89 11.23 -8.67
CA GLY A 118 17.97 10.64 -9.63
C GLY A 118 17.61 9.21 -9.23
N PRO A 119 16.34 8.77 -9.35
CA PRO A 119 15.99 7.38 -9.13
C PRO A 119 16.54 6.54 -10.27
N HIS A 120 17.14 5.41 -9.93
CA HIS A 120 17.58 4.41 -10.91
C HIS A 120 16.87 3.07 -10.65
N VAL A 121 16.55 2.78 -9.39
CA VAL A 121 15.95 1.51 -8.96
C VAL A 121 14.75 1.76 -8.04
N ALA A 122 13.67 1.02 -8.26
CA ALA A 122 12.53 0.94 -7.36
C ALA A 122 12.21 -0.51 -6.99
N VAL A 123 11.53 -0.69 -5.87
CA VAL A 123 11.03 -1.98 -5.40
C VAL A 123 9.52 -2.04 -5.66
N LEU A 124 9.07 -3.17 -6.19
CA LEU A 124 7.65 -3.47 -6.31
C LEU A 124 7.13 -4.09 -5.02
N VAL A 125 6.16 -3.42 -4.39
CA VAL A 125 5.58 -3.86 -3.12
C VAL A 125 4.11 -4.25 -3.34
N PRO A 126 3.73 -5.53 -3.20
CA PRO A 126 2.35 -5.98 -3.38
C PRO A 126 1.44 -5.57 -2.22
N ARG A 127 0.12 -5.75 -2.39
CA ARG A 127 -0.90 -5.46 -1.35
C ARG A 127 -0.81 -4.05 -0.75
N ALA A 128 -0.30 -3.09 -1.50
CA ALA A 128 -0.34 -1.69 -1.11
C ALA A 128 -1.74 -1.10 -1.36
N THR A 129 -2.23 -0.29 -0.44
CA THR A 129 -3.55 0.34 -0.51
C THR A 129 -3.42 1.85 -0.48
N ARG A 130 -4.27 2.54 -1.23
CA ARG A 130 -4.45 3.98 -1.03
C ARG A 130 -5.27 4.18 0.24
N TRP A 131 -4.90 5.14 1.08
CA TRP A 131 -5.64 5.43 2.33
C TRP A 131 -7.16 5.51 2.13
N LEU A 132 -7.60 6.10 1.01
CA LEU A 132 -9.03 6.27 0.69
C LEU A 132 -9.66 5.15 -0.15
N ARG A 133 -8.91 4.18 -0.68
CA ARG A 133 -9.46 3.07 -1.47
C ARG A 133 -9.18 1.72 -0.82
N ARG A 134 -10.16 0.82 -0.91
CA ARG A 134 -10.07 -0.54 -0.39
C ARG A 134 -9.41 -1.54 -1.34
N ASP A 135 -9.05 -1.09 -2.54
CA ASP A 135 -8.39 -1.90 -3.56
C ASP A 135 -6.90 -2.09 -3.21
N TYR A 136 -6.46 -3.35 -3.15
CA TYR A 136 -5.04 -3.67 -3.18
C TYR A 136 -4.45 -3.34 -4.55
N ARG A 137 -3.21 -2.86 -4.53
CA ARG A 137 -2.39 -2.48 -5.68
C ARG A 137 -0.92 -2.78 -5.41
N VAL A 138 -0.14 -2.92 -6.45
CA VAL A 138 1.33 -2.94 -6.39
C VAL A 138 1.84 -1.49 -6.33
N ALA A 139 2.50 -1.15 -5.23
CA ALA A 139 3.21 0.11 -5.06
C ALA A 139 4.58 0.05 -5.73
N VAL A 140 5.02 1.22 -6.18
CA VAL A 140 6.37 1.46 -6.71
C VAL A 140 7.07 2.35 -5.69
N ASP A 141 8.03 1.78 -4.96
CA ASP A 141 8.76 2.47 -3.90
C ASP A 141 10.23 2.63 -4.33
N LEU A 142 10.71 3.87 -4.48
CA LEU A 142 12.08 4.19 -4.91
C LEU A 142 13.08 3.76 -3.84
N LEU A 143 14.14 3.04 -4.25
CA LEU A 143 15.17 2.53 -3.36
C LEU A 143 16.36 3.48 -3.29
N ILE A 144 16.69 3.94 -2.08
CA ILE A 144 17.88 4.76 -1.83
C ILE A 144 18.59 4.27 -0.58
N GLY A 145 19.74 3.64 -0.80
CA GLY A 145 20.44 2.90 0.26
C GLY A 145 19.52 1.83 0.83
N THR A 146 19.18 1.96 2.12
CA THR A 146 18.25 1.05 2.82
C THR A 146 16.85 1.62 3.01
N ARG A 147 16.56 2.80 2.46
CA ARG A 147 15.26 3.47 2.62
C ARG A 147 14.43 3.40 1.34
N LEU A 148 13.13 3.24 1.54
CA LEU A 148 12.14 3.18 0.47
C LEU A 148 11.26 4.42 0.49
N TYR A 149 11.09 5.04 -0.67
CA TYR A 149 10.29 6.25 -0.87
C TYR A 149 9.17 5.98 -1.85
N ARG A 150 7.93 5.99 -1.38
CA ARG A 150 6.80 5.74 -2.28
C ARG A 150 6.72 6.76 -3.39
N ALA A 151 6.73 6.27 -4.63
CA ALA A 151 6.57 7.08 -5.84
C ALA A 151 5.15 6.99 -6.40
N GLY A 152 4.43 5.89 -6.17
CA GLY A 152 3.06 5.72 -6.64
C GLY A 152 2.68 4.26 -6.81
N PHE A 153 1.89 3.96 -7.83
CA PHE A 153 1.36 2.61 -8.08
C PHE A 153 1.48 2.22 -9.54
N LEU A 154 1.56 0.93 -9.82
CA LEU A 154 1.46 0.42 -11.18
C LEU A 154 0.05 0.65 -11.78
N PRO A 155 -0.05 0.73 -13.13
CA PRO A 155 -1.33 0.78 -13.81
C PRO A 155 -2.18 -0.46 -13.51
N GLN A 156 -3.49 -0.23 -13.44
CA GLN A 156 -4.47 -1.23 -13.02
C GLN A 156 -4.55 -2.47 -13.93
N GLN A 157 -4.15 -2.31 -15.18
CA GLN A 157 -4.12 -3.38 -16.18
C GLN A 157 -3.07 -4.45 -15.80
N ILE A 158 -1.90 -4.02 -15.33
CA ILE A 158 -0.73 -4.86 -15.10
C ILE A 158 -0.70 -5.38 -13.67
N ASP A 159 -1.14 -4.53 -12.74
CA ASP A 159 -1.27 -4.80 -11.30
C ASP A 159 -1.93 -6.15 -11.00
N ARG A 160 -3.03 -6.48 -11.71
CA ARG A 160 -3.76 -7.74 -11.52
C ARG A 160 -2.93 -9.00 -11.79
N HIS A 161 -2.04 -8.94 -12.77
CA HIS A 161 -1.22 -10.09 -13.17
C HIS A 161 -0.02 -10.26 -12.23
N LEU A 162 0.56 -9.15 -11.76
CA LEU A 162 1.76 -9.14 -10.93
C LEU A 162 1.49 -9.37 -9.44
N ASP A 163 0.36 -8.88 -8.90
CA ASP A 163 0.09 -8.90 -7.45
C ASP A 163 0.19 -10.31 -6.87
N THR A 164 -0.40 -11.33 -7.52
CA THR A 164 -0.37 -12.72 -7.03
C THR A 164 1.04 -13.30 -6.95
N ARG A 165 1.91 -12.99 -7.93
CA ARG A 165 3.31 -13.47 -7.94
C ARG A 165 4.14 -12.77 -6.87
N LEU A 166 3.99 -11.45 -6.79
CA LEU A 166 4.70 -10.63 -5.83
C LEU A 166 4.30 -10.97 -4.39
N ILE A 167 3.03 -11.34 -4.14
CA ILE A 167 2.58 -11.80 -2.83
C ILE A 167 3.40 -13.00 -2.35
N GLY A 168 3.59 -14.02 -3.20
CA GLY A 168 4.35 -15.21 -2.81
C GLY A 168 5.83 -14.91 -2.53
N LEU A 169 6.41 -13.93 -3.22
CA LEU A 169 7.76 -13.44 -2.96
C LEU A 169 7.82 -12.65 -1.64
N ALA A 170 6.87 -11.74 -1.44
CA ALA A 170 6.79 -10.91 -0.24
C ALA A 170 6.58 -11.75 1.04
N GLU A 171 5.83 -12.85 0.98
CA GLU A 171 5.68 -13.80 2.09
C GLU A 171 7.02 -14.45 2.49
N ARG A 172 7.96 -14.60 1.54
CA ARG A 172 9.34 -15.05 1.79
C ARG A 172 10.32 -13.89 2.08
N HIS A 173 9.82 -12.66 2.23
CA HIS A 173 10.64 -11.44 2.37
C HIS A 173 11.57 -11.18 1.17
N GLU A 174 11.16 -11.66 -0.01
CA GLU A 174 11.82 -11.42 -1.30
C GLU A 174 11.05 -10.32 -2.05
N PHE A 175 11.73 -9.29 -2.54
CA PHE A 175 11.11 -8.20 -3.29
C PHE A 175 11.84 -7.95 -4.59
N VAL A 176 11.08 -7.63 -5.64
CA VAL A 176 11.63 -7.41 -6.98
C VAL A 176 12.05 -5.95 -7.14
N THR A 177 13.29 -5.73 -7.57
CA THR A 177 13.79 -4.40 -7.96
C THR A 177 13.72 -4.21 -9.47
N VAL A 178 13.23 -3.04 -9.87
CA VAL A 178 12.97 -2.65 -11.26
C VAL A 178 13.55 -1.27 -11.54
N ASP A 179 13.94 -1.03 -12.78
CA ASP A 179 14.51 0.26 -13.16
C ASP A 179 13.41 1.30 -13.34
N VAL A 180 13.70 2.53 -12.93
CA VAL A 180 12.76 3.65 -13.00
C VAL A 180 13.39 4.85 -13.69
N LEU A 181 12.64 5.42 -14.62
CA LEU A 181 13.02 6.60 -15.38
C LEU A 181 12.15 7.80 -14.98
N ILE A 182 12.80 8.95 -14.76
CA ILE A 182 12.10 10.23 -14.65
C ILE A 182 11.86 10.79 -16.05
N ARG A 183 10.60 10.90 -16.46
CA ARG A 183 10.22 11.55 -17.73
C ARG A 183 10.35 13.07 -17.69
N GLN A 184 10.14 13.68 -16.53
CA GLN A 184 10.17 15.14 -16.37
C GLN A 184 11.02 15.50 -15.15
N THR A 185 12.14 16.19 -15.38
CA THR A 185 13.06 16.69 -14.34
C THR A 185 12.57 17.94 -13.63
N LYS A 186 11.42 18.49 -14.03
CA LYS A 186 10.75 19.63 -13.40
C LYS A 186 9.39 19.20 -12.86
N ARG A 187 9.02 19.71 -11.68
CA ARG A 187 7.72 19.40 -11.05
C ARG A 187 6.56 19.73 -12.00
N PRO A 188 5.49 18.90 -12.02
CA PRO A 188 5.37 17.63 -11.30
C PRO A 188 6.20 16.49 -11.94
N TYR A 189 6.90 15.71 -11.12
CA TYR A 189 7.67 14.55 -11.59
C TYR A 189 6.73 13.46 -12.12
N SER A 190 7.02 13.01 -13.34
CA SER A 190 6.38 11.85 -13.97
C SER A 190 7.40 10.72 -14.03
N LEU A 191 7.03 9.56 -13.50
CA LEU A 191 7.90 8.38 -13.42
C LEU A 191 7.37 7.28 -14.34
N THR A 192 8.29 6.54 -14.94
CA THR A 192 7.99 5.31 -15.68
C THR A 192 8.85 4.18 -15.15
N VAL A 193 8.27 3.00 -15.03
CA VAL A 193 8.94 1.77 -14.59
C VAL A 193 9.18 0.90 -15.80
N GLU A 194 10.35 0.29 -15.86
CA GLU A 194 10.64 -0.77 -16.83
C GLU A 194 10.38 -2.12 -16.19
N LEU A 195 9.42 -2.86 -16.76
CA LEU A 195 9.09 -4.21 -16.34
C LEU A 195 9.60 -5.20 -17.39
N PRO A 196 10.30 -6.26 -16.99
CA PRO A 196 10.69 -7.33 -17.91
C PRO A 196 9.45 -8.12 -18.35
N GLU A 197 9.43 -8.56 -19.60
CA GLU A 197 8.36 -9.43 -20.10
C GLU A 197 8.22 -10.72 -19.29
N SER A 198 9.31 -11.24 -18.72
CA SER A 198 9.28 -12.44 -17.87
C SER A 198 8.38 -12.29 -16.62
N LEU A 199 8.23 -11.07 -16.10
CA LEU A 199 7.29 -10.79 -15.01
C LEU A 199 5.85 -10.66 -15.50
N LEU A 200 5.66 -10.26 -16.77
CA LEU A 200 4.35 -10.04 -17.41
C LEU A 200 3.76 -11.34 -17.99
N GLN A 201 4.58 -12.26 -18.47
CA GLN A 201 4.15 -13.51 -19.09
C GLN A 201 3.55 -14.47 -18.06
N THR A 202 2.30 -14.88 -18.27
CA THR A 202 1.51 -15.70 -17.32
C THR A 202 1.59 -17.21 -17.59
N GLU A 203 2.48 -17.70 -18.46
CA GLU A 203 2.45 -19.12 -18.83
C GLU A 203 3.24 -20.03 -17.89
N PRO A 204 2.68 -21.23 -17.59
CA PRO A 204 3.40 -22.27 -16.89
C PRO A 204 4.57 -22.69 -17.78
N ARG A 205 5.73 -22.87 -17.18
CA ARG A 205 6.82 -23.61 -17.82
C ARG A 205 6.32 -25.06 -17.96
N THR A 206 5.57 -25.35 -19.01
CA THR A 206 5.36 -26.73 -19.46
C THR A 206 6.70 -27.19 -19.98
N THR A 207 7.47 -27.80 -19.08
CA THR A 207 8.57 -28.67 -19.43
C THR A 207 8.01 -29.75 -20.35
N LYS A 208 8.17 -29.58 -21.66
CA LYS A 208 8.14 -30.70 -22.59
C LYS A 208 9.55 -31.30 -22.57
N GLU A 209 9.70 -32.38 -21.84
CA GLU A 209 10.60 -33.47 -22.24
C GLU A 209 9.88 -34.35 -23.28
#